data_AF-A0A5K0X747-F1
#
_entry.id   AF-A0A5K0X747-F1
#
_cell.length_a   1.000
_cell.length_b   1.000
_cell.length_c   1.000
_cell.angle_alpha   90.00
_cell.angle_beta   90.00
_cell.angle_gamma   90.00
#
_symmetry.space_group_name_H-M   'P 1'
#
loop_
_entity.id
_entity.type
_entity.pdbx_description
1 polymer ?
#
loop_
_entity_poly.entity_id
_entity_poly.type
_entity_poly.pdbx_seq_one_letter_code
_entity_poly.pdbx_strand_id
1 'polypeptide(L)' 'LRIAPPEAPVTGYDFGKGVYFADMFSKSADYCYSRTSGSRFGVLLLCE' A
#
# COMPACT_ATOMS: atom_id res chain seq x y z
N LEU A 1 3.73 0.24 10.65
CA LEU A 1 3.87 -0.49 9.36
C LEU A 1 4.60 -1.80 9.63
N ARG A 2 4.28 -2.90 8.95
CA ARG A 2 4.91 -4.23 9.16
C ARG A 2 5.31 -4.83 7.82
N ILE A 3 6.38 -5.63 7.80
CA ILE A 3 6.83 -6.39 6.63
C ILE A 3 6.06 -7.72 6.58
N ALA A 4 5.82 -8.23 5.37
CA ALA A 4 5.19 -9.54 5.17
C ALA A 4 5.99 -10.66 5.85
N PRO A 5 5.34 -11.71 6.39
CA PRO A 5 6.00 -12.78 7.11
C PRO A 5 6.90 -13.64 6.18
N PRO A 6 7.90 -14.35 6.71
CA PRO A 6 8.85 -15.12 5.90
C PRO A 6 8.19 -16.24 5.08
N GLU A 7 7.05 -16.78 5.53
CA GLU A 7 6.30 -17.84 4.85
C GLU A 7 5.51 -17.35 3.63
N ALA A 8 5.20 -16.05 3.54
CA ALA A 8 4.45 -15.51 2.41
C ALA A 8 5.23 -15.67 1.09
N PRO A 9 4.59 -16.03 -0.04
CA PRO A 9 5.26 -16.09 -1.33
C PRO A 9 5.78 -14.69 -1.71
N VAL A 10 6.90 -14.63 -2.45
CA VAL A 10 7.46 -13.34 -2.92
C VAL A 10 6.72 -12.77 -4.12
N THR A 11 5.79 -13.53 -4.72
CA THR A 11 4.95 -13.07 -5.82
C THR A 11 3.93 -12.04 -5.32
N GLY A 12 3.72 -10.97 -6.09
CA GLY A 12 2.82 -9.87 -5.72
C GLY A 12 3.50 -8.71 -4.97
N TYR A 13 4.81 -8.78 -4.76
CA TYR A 13 5.62 -7.64 -4.29
C TYR A 13 6.62 -7.22 -5.37
N ASP A 14 6.56 -5.97 -5.83
CA ASP A 14 7.37 -5.50 -6.95
C ASP A 14 8.89 -5.57 -6.66
N PHE A 15 9.29 -5.30 -5.42
CA PHE A 15 10.69 -5.27 -4.99
C PHE A 15 10.96 -6.16 -3.77
N GLY A 16 10.17 -7.23 -3.59
CA GLY A 16 10.28 -8.14 -2.46
C GLY A 16 9.54 -7.68 -1.20
N LYS A 17 9.74 -8.35 -0.06
CA LYS A 17 8.98 -8.06 1.16
C LYS A 17 9.49 -6.77 1.81
N GLY A 18 8.64 -5.76 1.88
CA GLY A 18 9.02 -4.46 2.45
C GLY A 18 7.80 -3.59 2.74
N VAL A 19 8.07 -2.42 3.32
CA VAL A 19 7.09 -1.34 3.45
C VAL A 19 7.31 -0.39 2.28
N TYR A 20 6.24 -0.07 1.56
CA TYR A 20 6.31 0.70 0.32
C TYR A 20 5.75 2.11 0.53
N PHE A 21 6.47 3.11 0.05
CA PHE A 21 6.11 4.52 0.09
C PHE A 21 6.17 5.10 -1.34
N ALA A 22 5.46 6.21 -1.56
CA ALA A 22 5.54 6.98 -2.79
C ALA A 22 5.69 8.46 -2.48
N ASP A 23 6.39 9.17 -3.35
CA ASP A 23 6.56 10.63 -3.34
C ASP A 23 5.33 11.37 -3.92
N MET A 24 4.49 10.67 -4.69
CA MET A 24 3.25 11.18 -5.27
C MET A 24 2.02 10.56 -4.61
N PHE A 25 1.10 11.42 -4.16
CA PHE A 25 -0.15 10.98 -3.53
C PHE A 25 -1.01 10.09 -4.42
N SER A 26 -1.09 10.38 -5.72
CA SER A 26 -1.90 9.60 -6.66
C SER A 26 -1.50 8.12 -6.69
N LYS A 27 -0.20 7.81 -6.61
CA LYS A 27 0.31 6.44 -6.62
C LYS A 27 -0.10 5.66 -5.37
N SER A 28 -0.08 6.31 -4.20
CA SER A 28 -0.54 5.68 -2.95
C SER A 28 -2.07 5.65 -2.80
N ALA A 29 -2.79 6.60 -3.41
CA ALA A 29 -4.25 6.70 -3.30
C ALA A 29 -4.99 5.50 -3.89
N ASP A 30 -4.45 4.86 -4.94
CA ASP A 30 -5.04 3.66 -5.53
C ASP A 30 -5.09 2.49 -4.54
N TYR A 31 -4.16 2.43 -3.58
CA TYR A 31 -4.15 1.43 -2.52
C TYR A 31 -5.23 1.65 -1.45
N CYS A 32 -5.92 2.80 -1.44
CA CYS A 32 -7.07 3.03 -0.55
C CYS A 32 -8.33 2.28 -0.99
N TYR A 33 -8.39 1.82 -2.25
CA TYR A 33 -9.55 1.09 -2.82
C TYR A 33 -10.91 1.79 -2.64
N SER A 34 -10.92 3.13 -2.51
CA SER A 34 -12.13 3.91 -2.20
C SER A 34 -13.19 3.82 -3.30
N ARG A 35 -12.76 3.72 -4.57
CA ARG A 35 -13.68 3.68 -5.71
C ARG A 35 -14.56 2.42 -5.73
N THR A 36 -14.02 1.29 -5.28
CA THR A 36 -14.71 -0.02 -5.38
C THR A 36 -15.30 -0.48 -4.05
N SER A 37 -14.80 0.02 -2.92
CA SER A 37 -15.35 -0.28 -1.59
C SER A 37 -16.68 0.43 -1.29
N GLY A 38 -17.13 1.37 -2.14
CA GLY A 38 -18.30 2.21 -1.88
C GLY A 38 -18.06 3.29 -0.80
N SER A 39 -16.86 3.35 -0.22
CA SER A 39 -16.47 4.40 0.72
C SER A 39 -16.13 5.69 -0.02
N ARG A 40 -16.70 6.82 0.43
CA ARG A 40 -16.34 8.16 -0.09
C ARG A 40 -15.07 8.73 0.52
N PHE A 41 -14.48 8.06 1.51
CA PHE A 41 -13.31 8.53 2.24
C PHE A 41 -12.17 7.52 2.15
N GLY A 42 -10.95 8.02 2.04
CA GLY A 42 -9.70 7.25 2.09
C GLY A 42 -8.73 7.92 3.06
N VAL A 43 -7.81 7.15 3.63
CA VAL A 43 -6.80 7.65 4.57
C VAL A 43 -5.42 7.38 3.97
N LEU A 44 -4.57 8.40 3.99
CA LEU A 44 -3.18 8.33 3.56
C LEU A 44 -2.26 8.61 4.74
N LEU A 45 -1.12 7.92 4.78
CA LEU A 45 -0.10 8.08 5.82
C LEU A 45 1.13 8.74 5.19
N LEU A 46 1.59 9.84 5.80
CA LEU A 46 2.89 10.45 5.50
C LEU A 46 3.87 10.04 6.61
N CYS A 47 5.05 9.59 6.24
CA CYS A 47 6.11 9.19 7.17
C CYS A 47 7.43 9.85 6.74
N GLU A 48 8.30 10.12 7.72
CA GLU A 48 9.70 10.52 7.52
C GLU A 48 10.56 9.31 7.17
#